data_AF-A0ABC8R2Z7-F1
#
_entry.id   AF-A0ABC8R2Z7-F1
#
_cell.length_a   1.000
_cell.length_b   1.000
_cell.length_c   1.000
_cell.angle_alpha   90.00
_cell.angle_beta   90.00
_cell.angle_gamma   90.00
#
_symmetry.space_group_name_H-M   'P 1'
#
loop_
_entity.id
_entity.type
_entity.pdbx_description
1 polymer ?
#
loop_
_entity_poly.entity_id
_entity_poly.type
_entity_poly.pdbx_seq_one_letter_code
_entity_poly.pdbx_strand_id
1 'polypeptide(L)'
;MAMAEVAIQSIGLGYDVAEDLRIKYCKRRSESRLISIDEDQVRDIVIPGGILIQNVSKSIKCDKGERMRFSSDVLSFQQVES
;
A
#
# COMPACT_ATOMS: atom_id res chain seq x y z
N MET A 1 -11.36 12.00 -6.96
CA MET A 1 -10.37 11.78 -5.88
C MET A 1 -8.99 11.70 -6.51
N ALA A 2 -8.02 12.37 -5.91
CA ALA A 2 -6.63 12.30 -6.35
C ALA A 2 -6.08 10.89 -6.10
N MET A 3 -5.13 10.42 -6.91
CA MET A 3 -4.54 9.08 -6.78
C MET A 3 -4.00 8.78 -5.38
N ALA A 4 -3.50 9.83 -4.69
CA ALA A 4 -2.98 9.70 -3.35
C ALA A 4 -4.08 9.44 -2.29
N GLU A 5 -5.25 10.07 -2.43
CA GLU A 5 -6.42 9.78 -1.58
C GLU A 5 -6.87 8.33 -1.76
N VAL A 6 -6.93 7.87 -3.01
CA VAL A 6 -7.27 6.48 -3.35
C VAL A 6 -6.27 5.50 -2.74
N ALA A 7 -4.98 5.84 -2.74
CA ALA A 7 -3.95 5.02 -2.12
C ALA A 7 -4.17 4.89 -0.60
N ILE A 8 -4.43 6.00 0.10
CA ILE A 8 -4.69 5.98 1.56
C ILE A 8 -5.96 5.18 1.90
N GLN A 9 -7.03 5.38 1.13
CA GLN A 9 -8.28 4.64 1.29
C GLN A 9 -8.11 3.13 0.99
N SER A 10 -7.13 2.76 0.17
CA SER A 10 -6.87 1.36 -0.17
C SER A 10 -6.11 0.57 0.90
N ILE A 11 -5.49 1.23 1.88
CA ILE A 11 -4.75 0.56 2.97
C ILE A 11 -5.71 -0.31 3.78
N GLY A 12 -5.34 -1.56 4.02
CA GLY A 12 -6.19 -2.49 4.76
C GLY A 12 -7.32 -3.11 3.94
N LEU A 13 -7.48 -2.78 2.65
CA LEU A 13 -8.37 -3.53 1.77
C LEU A 13 -7.73 -4.84 1.31
N GLY A 14 -8.57 -5.82 0.98
CA GLY A 14 -8.12 -7.10 0.44
C GLY A 14 -7.68 -7.01 -1.01
N TYR A 15 -6.73 -7.85 -1.40
CA TYR A 15 -6.28 -8.06 -2.78
C TYR A 15 -6.31 -9.55 -3.11
N ASP A 16 -6.45 -9.87 -4.38
CA ASP A 16 -6.28 -11.24 -4.84
C ASP A 16 -4.85 -11.44 -5.33
N VAL A 17 -4.12 -12.35 -4.72
CA VAL A 17 -2.72 -12.62 -5.06
C VAL A 17 -2.57 -13.36 -6.39
N ALA A 18 -3.60 -14.12 -6.79
CA ALA A 18 -3.62 -14.81 -8.07
C ALA A 18 -3.95 -13.86 -9.24
N GLU A 19 -4.50 -12.68 -8.95
CA GLU A 19 -4.82 -11.65 -9.93
C GLU A 19 -3.75 -10.54 -9.91
N ASP A 20 -4.15 -9.31 -9.62
CA ASP A 20 -3.34 -8.13 -9.79
C ASP A 20 -3.38 -7.28 -8.51
N LEU A 21 -2.18 -6.98 -8.00
CA LEU A 21 -2.00 -6.24 -6.74
C LEU A 21 -2.04 -4.72 -6.90
N ARG A 22 -2.27 -4.19 -8.11
CA ARG A 22 -2.40 -2.75 -8.32
C ARG A 22 -3.63 -2.22 -7.58
N ILE A 23 -3.50 -1.04 -6.97
CA ILE A 23 -4.55 -0.34 -6.19
C ILE A 23 -5.92 -0.29 -6.89
N LYS A 24 -5.97 -0.27 -8.23
CA LYS A 24 -7.24 -0.27 -8.98
C LYS A 24 -8.05 -1.56 -8.81
N TYR A 25 -7.43 -2.68 -8.46
CA TYR A 25 -8.06 -4.00 -8.28
C TYR A 25 -8.30 -4.39 -6.82
N CYS A 26 -8.09 -3.48 -5.85
CA CYS A 26 -8.42 -3.78 -4.46
C CYS A 26 -9.90 -4.13 -4.29
N LYS A 27 -10.20 -5.11 -3.43
CA LYS A 27 -11.55 -5.59 -3.14
C LYS A 27 -12.30 -4.55 -2.30
N ARG A 28 -12.89 -3.55 -2.96
CA ARG A 28 -13.69 -2.47 -2.35
C ARG A 28 -15.11 -2.87 -1.94
N ARG A 29 -15.54 -4.10 -2.25
CA ARG A 29 -16.94 -4.55 -2.03
C ARG A 29 -17.25 -4.87 -0.58
N SER A 30 -16.24 -5.10 0.25
CA SER A 30 -16.42 -5.20 1.70
C SER A 30 -16.31 -3.79 2.28
N GLU A 31 -17.36 -3.29 2.91
CA GLU A 31 -17.39 -1.93 3.48
C GLU A 31 -16.38 -1.74 4.62
N SER A 32 -15.81 -2.83 5.14
CA SER A 32 -14.81 -2.83 6.20
C SER A 32 -13.41 -3.16 5.69
N ARG A 33 -12.43 -2.39 6.15
CA ARG A 33 -11.01 -2.77 6.06
C ARG A 33 -10.78 -4.09 6.81
N LEU A 34 -9.83 -4.90 6.33
CA LEU A 34 -9.37 -6.14 6.96
C LEU A 34 -8.55 -5.91 8.23
N ILE A 35 -8.10 -4.68 8.44
CA ILE A 35 -7.37 -4.24 9.64
C ILE A 35 -8.06 -3.01 10.23
N SER A 36 -8.00 -2.88 11.55
CA SER A 36 -8.42 -1.65 12.22
C SER A 36 -7.41 -0.54 11.95
N ILE A 37 -7.91 0.67 11.67
CA ILE A 37 -7.13 1.89 11.56
C ILE A 37 -7.71 2.87 12.57
N ASP A 38 -6.85 3.48 13.38
CA ASP A 38 -7.23 4.55 14.31
C ASP A 38 -7.65 5.80 13.51
N GLU A 39 -8.95 6.08 13.49
CA GLU A 39 -9.54 7.23 12.80
C GLU A 39 -9.69 8.46 13.72
N ASP A 40 -9.46 8.32 15.03
CA ASP A 40 -9.55 9.42 16.00
C ASP A 40 -8.28 10.29 15.98
N GLN A 41 -7.13 9.66 15.73
CA GLN A 41 -5.84 10.33 15.66
C GLN A 41 -5.42 10.59 14.21
N VAL A 42 -5.83 11.75 13.67
CA VAL A 42 -5.51 12.15 12.30
C VAL A 42 -4.50 13.31 12.21
N ARG A 43 -3.91 13.48 11.03
CA ARG A 43 -3.07 14.62 10.64
C ARG A 43 -3.17 14.90 9.14
N ASP A 44 -2.81 16.11 8.74
CA ASP A 44 -2.61 16.42 7.34
C ASP A 44 -1.21 15.97 6.90
N ILE A 45 -1.09 15.50 5.66
CA ILE A 45 0.20 15.13 5.05
C ILE A 45 0.38 15.85 3.73
N VAL A 46 1.61 16.27 3.46
CA VAL A 46 2.02 16.83 2.17
C VAL A 46 2.88 15.81 1.46
N ILE A 47 2.46 15.38 0.28
CA ILE A 47 3.21 14.43 -0.55
C ILE A 47 4.02 15.17 -1.63
N PRO A 48 4.99 14.50 -2.30
CA PRO A 48 5.74 15.11 -3.39
C PRO A 48 4.83 15.76 -4.44
N GLY A 49 5.21 16.94 -4.92
CA GLY A 49 4.36 17.78 -5.78
C GLY A 49 3.50 18.78 -5.01
N GLY A 50 3.63 18.87 -3.69
CA GLY A 50 2.92 19.88 -2.88
C GLY A 50 1.44 19.56 -2.65
N ILE A 51 1.04 18.31 -2.89
CA ILE A 51 -0.35 17.87 -2.74
C ILE A 51 -0.62 17.65 -1.25
N LEU A 52 -1.58 18.40 -0.71
CA LEU A 52 -2.07 18.27 0.66
C LEU A 52 -3.17 17.20 0.71
N ILE A 53 -3.07 16.28 1.66
CA ILE A 53 -4.12 15.30 1.96
C ILE A 53 -4.48 15.43 3.43
N GLN A 54 -5.75 15.67 3.69
CA GLN A 54 -6.25 15.97 5.02
C GLN A 54 -6.71 14.73 5.78
N ASN A 55 -6.76 14.83 7.10
CA ASN A 55 -7.39 13.86 7.99
C ASN A 55 -6.89 12.41 7.80
N VAL A 56 -5.58 12.25 7.59
CA VAL A 56 -4.96 10.93 7.44
C VAL A 56 -4.62 10.38 8.83
N SER A 57 -5.03 9.14 9.12
CA SER A 57 -4.66 8.44 10.36
C SER A 57 -3.16 8.50 10.61
N LYS A 58 -2.76 8.79 11.86
CA LYS A 58 -1.34 8.88 12.23
C LYS A 58 -0.59 7.56 12.03
N SER A 59 -1.30 6.44 12.05
CA SER A 59 -0.78 5.10 11.78
C SER A 59 -0.36 4.88 10.32
N ILE A 60 -0.87 5.69 9.40
CA ILE A 60 -0.48 5.67 7.98
C ILE A 60 0.72 6.59 7.80
N LYS A 61 1.82 6.06 7.27
CA LYS A 61 3.03 6.83 6.94
C LYS A 61 3.15 6.97 5.43
N CYS A 62 3.49 8.18 4.98
CA CYS A 62 3.89 8.43 3.60
C CYS A 62 5.39 8.71 3.60
N ASP A 63 6.14 7.87 2.90
CA ASP A 63 7.58 8.03 2.72
C ASP A 63 7.89 8.37 1.25
N LYS A 64 9.10 8.85 0.96
CA LYS A 64 9.58 9.07 -0.41
C LYS A 64 9.66 7.75 -1.19
N GLY A 65 9.75 6.63 -0.47
CA GLY A 65 9.86 5.29 -1.03
C GLY A 65 11.27 5.04 -1.56
N GLU A 66 11.95 4.05 -1.00
CA GLU A 66 13.14 3.50 -1.65
C GLU A 66 12.70 2.49 -2.70
N ARG A 67 13.16 2.65 -3.95
CA ARG A 67 13.00 1.61 -4.97
C ARG A 67 14.00 0.50 -4.71
N MET A 68 13.75 -0.31 -3.69
CA MET A 68 14.58 -1.48 -3.41
C MET A 68 14.01 -2.70 -4.16
N ARG A 69 14.59 -3.03 -5.31
CA ARG A 69 14.34 -4.30 -6.00
C ARG A 69 15.31 -5.33 -5.45
N PHE A 70 14.83 -6.22 -4.60
CA PHE A 70 15.53 -7.45 -4.28
C PHE A 70 15.27 -8.44 -5.41
N SER A 71 16.29 -8.67 -6.25
CA SER A 71 16.31 -9.82 -7.14
C SER A 71 17.18 -10.89 -6.50
N SER A 72 16.61 -12.06 -6.21
CA SER A 72 17.41 -13.26 -6.05
C SER A 72 17.80 -13.77 -7.44
N ASP A 73 19.03 -14.26 -7.58
CA ASP A 73 19.39 -15.02 -8.78
C ASP A 73 18.50 -16.27 -8.90
N VAL A 74 18.34 -16.76 -10.12
CA VAL A 74 17.67 -18.05 -10.36
C VAL A 74 18.68 -19.16 -10.07
N LEU A 75 18.39 -19.97 -9.06
CA LEU A 75 19.17 -21.18 -8.80
C LEU A 75 18.84 -22.24 -9.86
N SER A 76 19.86 -22.87 -10.43
CA SER A 76 19.69 -24.08 -11.21
C SER A 76 19.27 -25.23 -10.29
N PHE A 77 18.64 -26.26 -10.85
CA PHE A 77 18.22 -27.45 -10.10
C PHE A 77 19.37 -28.11 -9.33
N GLN A 78 20.62 -28.01 -9.82
CA GLN A 78 21.79 -28.58 -9.16
C GLN A 78 22.24 -27.78 -7.92
N GLN A 79 21.86 -26.51 -7.81
CA GLN A 79 22.30 -25.61 -6.73
C GLN A 79 21.40 -25.68 -5.49
N VAL A 80 20.20 -26.25 -5.58
CA VAL A 80 19.28 -26.41 -4.44
C VAL A 80 19.57 -27.67 -3.60
N GLU A 81 20.43 -28.57 -4.07
CA GLU A 81 20.75 -29.84 -3.38
C GLU A 81 22.12 -29.84 -2.64
N SER A 82 22.82 -28.70 -2.55
CA SER A 82 24.10 -28.58 -1.82
C SER A 82 23.94 -28.14 -0.37
#